data_AF-A0A957IXJ6-F1
#
_entry.id   AF-A0A957IXJ6-F1
#
_cell.length_a   1.000
_cell.length_b   1.000
_cell.length_c   1.000
_cell.angle_alpha   90.00
_cell.angle_beta   90.00
_cell.angle_gamma   90.00
#
_symmetry.space_group_name_H-M   'P 1'
#
loop_
_entity.id
_entity.type
_entity.pdbx_description
1 polymer ?
#
loop_
_entity_poly.entity_id
_entity_poly.type
_entity_poly.pdbx_seq_one_letter_code
_entity_poly.pdbx_strand_id
1 'polypeptide(L)'
;FLLWVGLIDAPSPILLFSQTAVIVTLVYVWVPFVALPIFAALERMDQRLLEAAADLGSPPWYSFLRVTLPLSIPGILAGFLSVFIPTLGEYVTPLLVGGVNGIMYGNLIQDQFVRALNWPLGSLMSLVMLVALLPMFWLFRRSEEVVAG
;
A
#
# COMPACT_ATOMS: atom_id res chain seq x y z
N PHE A 1 25.07 -1.01 5.17
CA PHE A 1 24.84 -0.84 6.62
C PHE A 1 24.87 -2.18 7.36
N LEU A 2 23.99 -3.16 7.08
CA LEU A 2 23.95 -4.44 7.83
C LEU A 2 25.28 -5.22 7.84
N LEU A 3 25.98 -5.29 6.70
CA LEU A 3 27.33 -5.88 6.60
C LEU A 3 28.35 -5.16 7.51
N TRP A 4 28.22 -3.84 7.61
CA TRP A 4 29.14 -3.00 8.38
C TRP A 4 28.90 -3.13 9.89
N VAL A 5 27.65 -3.38 10.30
CA VAL A 5 27.27 -3.65 11.70
C VAL A 5 27.50 -5.13 12.08
N GLY A 6 27.93 -5.98 11.14
CA GLY A 6 28.19 -7.41 11.39
C GLY A 6 26.93 -8.25 11.60
N LEU A 7 25.76 -7.75 11.18
CA LEU A 7 24.48 -8.46 11.29
C LEU A 7 24.32 -9.54 10.22
N ILE A 8 25.06 -9.43 9.11
CA ILE A 8 25.09 -10.39 8.01
C ILE A 8 26.53 -10.46 7.46
N ASP A 9 26.97 -11.65 7.06
CA ASP A 9 28.32 -11.87 6.52
C ASP A 9 28.41 -11.67 4.99
N ALA A 10 27.27 -11.76 4.30
CA ALA A 10 27.15 -11.56 2.86
C ALA A 10 25.87 -10.78 2.53
N PRO A 11 25.80 -10.09 1.38
CA PRO A 11 24.57 -9.44 0.93
C PRO A 11 23.42 -10.45 0.90
N SER A 12 22.37 -10.22 1.68
CA SER A 12 21.28 -11.18 1.84
C SER A 12 20.50 -11.36 0.53
N PRO A 13 20.37 -12.59 0.01
CA PRO A 13 19.53 -12.89 -1.16
C PRO A 13 18.05 -12.60 -0.93
N ILE A 14 17.61 -12.48 0.33
CA ILE A 14 16.24 -12.12 0.68
C ILE A 14 16.05 -10.61 0.60
N LEU A 15 17.08 -9.81 0.88
CA LEU A 15 16.98 -8.35 0.87
C LEU A 15 17.39 -7.72 -0.47
N LEU A 16 17.89 -8.53 -1.41
CA LEU A 16 18.35 -8.08 -2.73
C LEU A 16 17.75 -8.96 -3.82
N PHE A 17 17.24 -8.33 -4.88
CA PHE A 17 16.77 -9.04 -6.09
C PHE A 17 15.76 -10.16 -5.80
N SER A 18 14.80 -9.86 -4.92
CA SER A 18 13.82 -10.83 -4.40
C SER A 18 12.44 -10.21 -4.28
N GLN A 19 11.41 -11.04 -4.18
CA GLN A 19 10.06 -10.57 -3.87
C GLN A 19 9.97 -9.80 -2.54
N THR A 20 10.74 -10.20 -1.53
CA THR A 20 10.78 -9.49 -0.24
C THR A 20 11.37 -8.09 -0.39
N ALA A 21 12.41 -7.93 -1.21
CA ALA A 21 12.98 -6.63 -1.51
C ALA A 21 11.93 -5.71 -2.18
N VAL A 22 11.17 -6.24 -3.14
CA VAL A 22 10.04 -5.50 -3.77
C VAL A 22 9.02 -5.05 -2.73
N ILE A 23 8.55 -5.96 -1.87
CA ILE A 23 7.55 -5.63 -0.84
C ILE A 23 8.06 -4.54 0.09
N VAL A 24 9.29 -4.66 0.59
CA VAL A 24 9.88 -3.67 1.51
C VAL A 24 10.01 -2.31 0.82
N THR A 25 10.49 -2.27 -0.43
CA THR A 25 10.61 -1.03 -1.19
C THR A 25 9.25 -0.39 -1.46
N LEU A 26 8.24 -1.17 -1.86
CA LEU A 26 6.88 -0.64 -2.07
C LEU A 26 6.27 -0.10 -0.79
N VAL A 27 6.40 -0.82 0.34
CA VAL A 27 5.93 -0.33 1.65
C VAL A 27 6.61 1.00 1.96
N TYR A 28 7.93 1.08 1.84
CA TYR A 28 8.67 2.32 2.09
C TYR A 28 8.20 3.49 1.22
N VAL A 29 7.97 3.25 -0.07
CA VAL A 29 7.49 4.28 -1.01
C VAL A 29 6.06 4.73 -0.68
N TRP A 30 5.18 3.82 -0.27
CA TRP A 30 3.76 4.09 -0.08
C TRP A 30 3.37 4.58 1.32
N VAL A 31 4.20 4.34 2.34
CA VAL A 31 3.98 4.82 3.72
C VAL A 31 3.50 6.28 3.81
N PRO A 32 4.16 7.28 3.19
CA PRO A 32 3.71 8.67 3.29
C PRO A 32 2.32 8.88 2.69
N PHE A 33 1.98 8.16 1.62
CA PHE A 33 0.69 8.30 0.95
C PHE A 33 -0.46 7.67 1.74
N VAL A 34 -0.21 6.59 2.49
CA VAL A 34 -1.21 6.00 3.41
C VAL A 34 -1.35 6.84 4.68
N ALA A 35 -0.25 7.43 5.16
CA ALA A 35 -0.24 8.18 6.41
C ALA A 35 -1.13 9.44 6.35
N LEU A 36 -1.18 10.13 5.20
CA LEU A 36 -1.97 11.36 5.05
C LEU A 36 -3.49 11.19 5.30
N PRO A 37 -4.20 10.25 4.64
CA PRO A 37 -5.64 10.07 4.89
C PRO A 37 -5.93 9.52 6.30
N ILE A 38 -5.03 8.71 6.87
CA ILE A 38 -5.15 8.29 8.27
C ILE A 38 -5.03 9.50 9.20
N PHE A 39 -4.03 10.36 8.96
CA PHE A 39 -3.83 11.59 9.73
C PHE A 39 -5.04 12.51 9.64
N ALA A 40 -5.57 12.74 8.44
CA ALA A 40 -6.75 13.58 8.23
C ALA A 40 -8.00 13.02 8.94
N ALA A 41 -8.17 11.70 8.99
CA ALA A 41 -9.26 11.07 9.74
C ALA A 41 -9.09 11.25 11.26
N LEU A 42 -7.87 11.10 11.76
CA LEU A 42 -7.55 11.30 13.18
C LEU A 42 -7.71 12.75 13.62
N GLU A 43 -7.33 13.72 12.78
CA GLU A 43 -7.44 15.15 13.08
C GLU A 43 -8.90 15.61 13.25
N ARG A 44 -9.83 14.95 12.55
CA ARG A 44 -11.27 15.22 12.65
C ARG A 44 -11.96 14.53 13.84
N MET A 45 -11.26 13.66 14.56
CA MET A 45 -11.82 12.90 15.68
C MET A 45 -12.09 13.81 16.88
N ASP A 46 -13.27 13.68 17.49
CA ASP A 46 -13.59 14.41 18.73
C ASP A 46 -12.74 13.89 19.90
N GLN A 47 -11.89 14.77 20.44
CA GLN A 47 -11.01 14.44 21.56
C GLN A 47 -11.77 14.07 22.83
N ARG A 48 -13.03 14.51 22.97
CA ARG A 48 -13.89 14.14 24.12
C ARG A 48 -14.11 12.64 24.24
N LEU A 49 -14.02 11.89 23.14
CA LEU A 49 -14.12 10.43 23.16
C LEU A 49 -12.91 9.78 23.85
N LEU A 50 -11.72 10.38 23.72
CA LEU A 50 -10.50 9.92 24.39
C LEU A 50 -10.49 10.35 25.86
N GLU A 51 -10.94 11.57 26.16
CA GLU A 51 -11.12 12.06 27.54
C GLU A 51 -12.11 11.18 28.30
N ALA A 52 -13.28 10.89 27.72
CA ALA A 52 -14.28 10.01 28.32
C ALA A 52 -13.77 8.58 28.53
N ALA A 53 -12.97 8.05 27.60
CA ALA A 53 -12.32 6.75 27.79
C ALA A 53 -11.34 6.77 28.98
N ALA A 54 -10.55 7.84 29.12
CA ALA A 54 -9.65 8.02 30.25
C ALA A 54 -10.40 8.17 31.58
N ASP A 55 -11.51 8.90 31.60
CA ASP A 55 -12.39 9.08 32.78
C ASP A 55 -12.99 7.74 33.26
N LEU A 56 -13.26 6.82 32.34
CA LEU A 56 -13.71 5.45 32.64
C LEU A 56 -12.56 4.52 33.08
N GLY A 57 -11.34 5.04 33.23
CA GLY A 57 -10.16 4.27 33.63
C GLY A 57 -9.57 3.39 32.52
N SER A 58 -9.91 3.65 31.25
CA SER A 58 -9.41 2.87 30.12
C SER A 58 -7.91 3.09 29.91
N PRO A 59 -7.08 2.02 29.87
CA PRO A 59 -5.68 2.15 29.54
C PRO A 59 -5.50 2.55 28.05
N PRO A 60 -4.41 3.26 27.68
CA PRO A 60 -4.22 3.81 26.33
C PRO A 60 -4.37 2.80 25.19
N TRP A 61 -3.88 1.56 25.37
CA TRP A 61 -3.99 0.51 24.35
C TRP A 61 -5.45 0.08 24.12
N TYR A 62 -6.28 0.06 25.17
CA TYR A 62 -7.68 -0.29 25.07
C TYR A 62 -8.48 0.85 24.43
N SER A 63 -8.19 2.10 24.81
CA SER A 63 -8.75 3.29 24.16
C SER A 63 -8.38 3.35 22.68
N PHE A 64 -7.14 3.01 22.31
CA PHE A 64 -6.74 2.89 20.92
C PHE A 64 -7.58 1.86 20.16
N LEU A 65 -7.70 0.63 20.68
CA LEU A 65 -8.43 -0.44 19.99
C LEU A 65 -9.95 -0.21 19.90
N ARG A 66 -10.54 0.47 20.90
CA ARG A 66 -12.00 0.64 21.02
C ARG A 66 -12.51 1.98 20.50
N VAL A 67 -11.67 3.01 20.48
CA VAL A 67 -12.06 4.38 20.09
C VAL A 67 -11.27 4.79 18.86
N THR A 68 -9.95 4.92 18.97
CA THR A 68 -9.12 5.47 17.90
C THR A 68 -9.17 4.62 16.63
N LEU A 69 -8.91 3.31 16.74
CA LEU A 69 -8.81 2.42 15.60
C LEU A 69 -10.14 2.33 14.83
N PRO A 70 -11.32 2.08 15.45
CA PRO A 70 -12.59 2.05 14.74
C PRO A 70 -12.94 3.37 14.05
N LEU A 71 -12.67 4.50 14.71
CA LEU A 71 -12.91 5.83 14.13
C LEU A 71 -11.92 6.17 13.01
N SER A 72 -10.74 5.56 13.01
CA SER A 72 -9.74 5.71 11.94
C SER A 72 -10.01 4.82 10.72
N ILE A 73 -10.89 3.81 10.82
CA ILE A 73 -11.14 2.84 9.73
C ILE A 73 -11.43 3.51 8.39
N PRO A 74 -12.28 4.56 8.28
CA PRO A 74 -12.52 5.23 7.01
C PRO A 74 -11.24 5.81 6.39
N GLY A 75 -10.37 6.42 7.20
CA GLY A 75 -9.08 6.95 6.77
C GLY A 75 -8.08 5.85 6.39
N ILE A 76 -8.08 4.73 7.12
CA ILE A 76 -7.26 3.54 6.81
C ILE A 76 -7.68 2.94 5.47
N LEU A 77 -8.99 2.80 5.22
CA LEU A 77 -9.53 2.27 3.97
C LEU A 77 -9.23 3.20 2.80
N ALA A 78 -9.41 4.51 2.97
CA ALA A 78 -9.05 5.50 1.97
C ALA A 78 -7.54 5.42 1.64
N GLY A 79 -6.67 5.40 2.65
CA GLY A 79 -5.23 5.26 2.46
C GLY A 79 -4.81 3.96 1.79
N PHE A 80 -5.39 2.84 2.21
CA PHE A 80 -5.15 1.54 1.61
C PHE A 80 -5.50 1.54 0.12
N LEU A 81 -6.70 2.00 -0.24
CA LEU A 81 -7.15 2.03 -1.63
C LEU A 81 -6.33 3.00 -2.49
N SER A 82 -5.93 4.16 -1.95
CA SER A 82 -5.06 5.15 -2.63
C SER A 82 -3.74 4.56 -3.09
N VAL A 83 -3.15 3.64 -2.32
CA VAL A 83 -1.85 3.03 -2.67
C VAL A 83 -1.99 1.68 -3.34
N PHE A 84 -3.07 0.94 -3.07
CA PHE A 84 -3.31 -0.37 -3.67
C PHE A 84 -3.48 -0.27 -5.19
N ILE A 85 -4.28 0.70 -5.65
CA ILE A 85 -4.55 0.94 -7.08
C ILE A 85 -3.24 1.16 -7.87
N PRO A 86 -2.37 2.12 -7.53
CA PRO A 86 -1.12 2.32 -8.27
C PRO A 86 -0.11 1.18 -8.08
N THR A 87 -0.14 0.46 -6.94
CA THR A 87 0.75 -0.70 -6.72
C THR A 87 0.52 -1.81 -7.74
N LEU A 88 -0.73 -2.06 -8.17
CA LEU A 88 -1.01 -3.10 -9.17
C LEU A 88 -0.41 -2.82 -10.55
N GLY A 89 -0.29 -1.55 -10.92
CA GLY A 89 0.33 -1.10 -12.16
C GLY A 89 1.84 -0.89 -12.05
N GLU A 90 2.42 -1.13 -10.88
CA GLU A 90 3.83 -0.89 -10.62
C GLU A 90 4.68 -1.95 -11.35
N TYR A 91 5.63 -1.47 -12.15
CA TYR A 91 6.58 -2.33 -12.85
C TYR A 91 8.03 -1.88 -12.67
N VAL A 92 8.29 -0.67 -12.17
CA VAL A 92 9.64 -0.10 -12.09
C VAL A 92 10.38 -0.66 -10.88
N THR A 93 9.76 -0.66 -9.71
CA THR A 93 10.31 -1.21 -8.47
C THR A 93 10.70 -2.70 -8.60
N PRO A 94 9.82 -3.63 -9.01
CA PRO A 94 10.15 -5.03 -9.21
C PRO A 94 11.19 -5.23 -10.32
N LEU A 95 11.21 -4.36 -11.34
CA LEU A 95 12.28 -4.40 -12.35
C LEU A 95 13.65 -4.06 -11.75
N LEU A 96 13.71 -3.11 -10.80
CA LEU A 96 14.96 -2.65 -10.19
C LEU A 96 15.45 -3.55 -9.06
N VAL A 97 14.54 -4.04 -8.21
CA VAL A 97 14.91 -4.76 -6.96
C VAL A 97 14.34 -6.16 -6.85
N GLY A 98 13.55 -6.64 -7.82
CA GLY A 98 12.85 -7.92 -7.73
C GLY A 98 13.62 -9.13 -8.25
N GLY A 99 14.64 -8.95 -9.09
CA GLY A 99 15.37 -10.06 -9.69
C GLY A 99 14.45 -10.99 -10.50
N VAL A 100 14.75 -12.29 -10.51
CA VAL A 100 13.95 -13.29 -11.24
C VAL A 100 12.62 -13.64 -10.56
N ASN A 101 12.54 -13.49 -9.24
CA ASN A 101 11.40 -13.95 -8.44
C ASN A 101 10.44 -12.83 -8.03
N GLY A 102 10.81 -11.56 -8.21
CA GLY A 102 10.03 -10.40 -7.81
C GLY A 102 9.21 -9.76 -8.92
N ILE A 103 8.99 -10.47 -10.04
CA ILE A 103 8.22 -9.97 -11.20
C ILE A 103 6.75 -9.79 -10.81
N MET A 104 6.19 -8.63 -11.10
CA MET A 104 4.77 -8.31 -10.90
C MET A 104 4.00 -8.27 -12.23
N TYR A 105 2.66 -8.19 -12.16
CA TYR A 105 1.80 -8.18 -13.34
C TYR A 105 2.12 -7.02 -14.30
N GLY A 106 2.44 -5.83 -13.75
CA GLY A 106 2.91 -4.69 -14.53
C GLY A 106 4.16 -4.99 -15.36
N ASN A 107 5.08 -5.81 -14.86
CA ASN A 107 6.24 -6.24 -15.63
C ASN A 107 5.86 -7.13 -16.81
N LEU A 108 4.88 -8.03 -16.63
CA LEU A 108 4.43 -8.91 -17.71
C LEU A 108 3.80 -8.11 -18.85
N ILE A 109 2.98 -7.12 -18.52
CA ILE A 109 2.43 -6.18 -19.52
C ILE A 109 3.57 -5.48 -20.26
N GLN A 110 4.51 -4.89 -19.52
CA GLN A 110 5.63 -4.15 -20.08
C GLN A 110 6.47 -5.01 -21.04
N ASP A 111 6.74 -6.25 -20.64
CA ASP A 111 7.51 -7.22 -21.43
C ASP A 111 6.83 -7.50 -22.77
N GLN A 112 5.50 -7.62 -22.79
CA GLN A 112 4.74 -7.82 -24.04
C GLN A 112 4.90 -6.65 -25.02
N PHE A 113 4.93 -5.41 -24.53
CA PHE A 113 5.05 -4.24 -25.40
C PHE A 113 6.48 -3.98 -25.87
N VAL A 114 7.48 -4.19 -25.01
CA VAL A 114 8.85 -3.72 -25.27
C VAL A 114 9.82 -4.85 -25.66
N ARG A 115 9.67 -6.04 -25.11
CA ARG A 115 10.58 -7.17 -25.36
C ARG A 115 10.00 -8.14 -26.37
N ALA A 116 8.77 -8.61 -26.14
CA ALA A 116 8.11 -9.57 -27.02
C ALA A 116 7.50 -8.93 -28.27
N LEU A 117 7.32 -7.60 -28.28
CA LEU A 117 6.64 -6.84 -29.35
C LEU A 117 5.26 -7.44 -29.71
N ASN A 118 4.60 -8.08 -28.75
CA ASN A 118 3.27 -8.65 -28.89
C ASN A 118 2.23 -7.66 -28.35
N TRP A 119 2.01 -6.59 -29.11
CA TRP A 119 1.09 -5.51 -28.77
C TRP A 119 -0.35 -5.99 -28.57
N PRO A 120 -0.88 -6.98 -29.33
CA PRO A 120 -2.20 -7.53 -29.08
C PRO A 120 -2.32 -8.17 -27.69
N LEU A 121 -1.37 -9.03 -27.29
CA LEU A 121 -1.41 -9.68 -25.98
C LEU A 121 -1.20 -8.66 -24.85
N GLY A 122 -0.25 -7.75 -25.00
CA GLY A 122 -0.03 -6.67 -24.04
C GLY A 122 -1.28 -5.81 -23.83
N SER A 123 -2.02 -5.51 -24.91
CA SER A 123 -3.27 -4.74 -24.82
C SER A 123 -4.38 -5.51 -24.09
N LEU A 124 -4.51 -6.81 -24.34
CA LEU A 124 -5.45 -7.67 -23.62
C LEU A 124 -5.13 -7.72 -22.11
N MET A 125 -3.86 -7.91 -21.75
CA MET A 125 -3.42 -7.94 -20.36
C MET A 125 -3.68 -6.62 -19.63
N SER A 126 -3.44 -5.49 -20.31
CA SER A 126 -3.79 -4.14 -19.80
C SER A 126 -5.29 -3.97 -19.61
N LEU A 127 -6.11 -4.45 -20.55
CA LEU A 127 -7.58 -4.38 -20.43
C LEU A 127 -8.08 -5.19 -19.23
N VAL A 128 -7.53 -6.40 -19.02
CA VAL A 128 -7.85 -7.24 -17.85
C VAL A 128 -7.49 -6.51 -16.56
N MET A 129 -6.31 -5.88 -16.49
CA MET A 129 -5.92 -5.10 -15.31
C MET A 129 -6.85 -3.90 -15.08
N LEU A 130 -7.21 -3.19 -16.15
CA LEU A 130 -8.16 -2.08 -16.06
C LEU A 130 -9.51 -2.55 -15.50
N VAL A 131 -10.08 -3.63 -16.05
CA VAL A 131 -11.35 -4.20 -15.56
C VAL A 131 -11.25 -4.62 -14.09
N ALA A 132 -10.12 -5.19 -13.66
CA ALA A 132 -9.88 -5.55 -12.27
C ALA A 132 -9.77 -4.32 -11.34
N LEU A 133 -9.28 -3.19 -11.85
CA LEU A 133 -9.15 -1.94 -11.10
C LEU A 133 -10.47 -1.16 -10.96
N LEU A 134 -11.41 -1.29 -11.91
CA LEU A 134 -12.66 -0.53 -11.91
C LEU A 134 -13.50 -0.67 -10.61
N PRO A 135 -13.71 -1.88 -10.06
CA PRO A 135 -14.45 -2.03 -8.79
C PRO A 135 -13.73 -1.35 -7.62
N MET A 136 -12.40 -1.41 -7.59
CA MET A 136 -11.60 -0.80 -6.53
C MET A 136 -11.62 0.72 -6.61
N PHE A 137 -11.50 1.27 -7.82
CA PHE A 137 -11.62 2.69 -8.06
C PHE A 137 -13.03 3.21 -7.70
N TRP A 138 -14.07 2.46 -8.03
CA TRP A 138 -15.44 2.79 -7.64
C TRP A 138 -15.62 2.80 -6.11
N LEU A 139 -15.09 1.78 -5.42
CA LEU A 139 -15.11 1.72 -3.96
C LEU A 139 -14.32 2.88 -3.34
N PHE A 140 -13.17 3.21 -3.91
CA PHE A 140 -12.33 4.33 -3.48
C PHE A 140 -13.10 5.65 -3.54
N ARG A 141 -13.72 5.96 -4.69
CA ARG A 141 -14.55 7.17 -4.83
C ARG A 141 -15.70 7.22 -3.82
N ARG A 142 -16.37 6.09 -3.61
CA ARG A 142 -17.45 6.00 -2.61
C ARG A 142 -16.95 6.26 -1.18
N SER A 143 -15.73 5.83 -0.85
CA SER A 143 -15.14 6.08 0.46
C SER A 143 -14.80 7.56 0.67
N GLU A 144 -14.31 8.25 -0.35
CA GLU A 144 -14.03 9.69 -0.29
C GLU A 144 -15.32 10.51 -0.13
N GLU A 145 -16.38 10.16 -0.87
CA GLU A 145 -17.70 10.81 -0.76
C GLU A 145 -18.29 10.68 0.66
N VAL A 146 -18.12 9.52 1.30
CA VAL A 146 -18.59 9.29 2.69
C VAL A 146 -17.75 10.04 3.73
N VAL A 147 -16.47 10.29 3.45
CA VAL A 147 -15.56 11.01 4.37
C VAL A 147 -15.63 12.53 4.17
N ALA A 148 -16.12 13.01 3.03
CA ALA A 148 -16.24 14.44 2.71
C ALA A 148 -17.60 15.07 3.08
N GLY A 149 -18.64 14.26 3.32
CA GLY A 149 -19.97 14.69 3.77
C GLY A 149 -20.13 14.61 5.29
#